data_AF-A0A7C3PRK8-F1
#
_entry.id   AF-A0A7C3PRK8-F1
#
_cell.length_a   1.000
_cell.length_b   1.000
_cell.length_c   1.000
_cell.angle_alpha   90.00
_cell.angle_beta   90.00
_cell.angle_gamma   90.00
#
_symmetry.space_group_name_H-M   'P 1'
#
loop_
_entity.id
_entity.type
_entity.pdbx_description
1 polymer ?
#
loop_
_entity_poly.entity_id
_entity_poly.type
_entity_poly.pdbx_seq_one_letter_code
_entity_poly.pdbx_strand_id
1 'polypeptide(L)'
;MKEEQKLQEQKMQEQQKKQQELMKQQQQVMQQSSKVTRLFTIDGFGIWNCDTPRSFPKGGVVKATFTDQTGGELILPVIYQVDRIMNALFTYYGGAVIEQFRYNPQSGTQVWALTLDGRLAVASESDFRNGPVSGSKSFKMKLFDANLNSESEIRKILNMGFYASN
;
A
#
# COMPACT_ATOMS: atom_id res chain seq x y z
N MET A 1 -48.33 2.72 -8.58
CA MET A 1 -48.30 1.25 -8.33
C MET A 1 -47.39 0.48 -9.29
N LYS A 2 -47.74 0.19 -10.55
CA LYS A 2 -46.87 -0.61 -11.46
C LYS A 2 -45.54 0.08 -11.82
N GLU A 3 -45.56 1.41 -11.96
CA GLU A 3 -44.39 2.20 -12.33
C GLU A 3 -43.39 2.34 -11.17
N GLU A 4 -43.89 2.46 -9.94
CA GLU A 4 -43.08 2.47 -8.71
C GLU A 4 -42.41 1.11 -8.46
N GLN A 5 -43.11 0.01 -8.71
CA GLN A 5 -42.55 -1.35 -8.62
C GLN A 5 -41.39 -1.53 -9.61
N LYS A 6 -41.57 -1.08 -10.86
CA LYS A 6 -40.52 -1.15 -11.89
C LYS A 6 -39.32 -0.28 -11.53
N LEU A 7 -39.53 0.91 -10.97
CA LEU A 7 -38.46 1.78 -10.50
C LEU A 7 -37.71 1.19 -9.30
N GLN A 8 -38.41 0.56 -8.35
CA GLN A 8 -37.79 -0.12 -7.22
C GLN A 8 -36.95 -1.33 -7.67
N GLU A 9 -37.45 -2.12 -8.61
CA GLU A 9 -36.73 -3.25 -9.18
C GLU A 9 -35.47 -2.81 -9.92
N GLN A 10 -35.55 -1.73 -10.72
CA GLN A 10 -34.38 -1.13 -11.38
C GLN A 10 -33.33 -0.65 -10.37
N LYS A 11 -33.73 0.05 -9.31
CA LYS A 11 -32.82 0.49 -8.25
C LYS A 11 -32.17 -0.69 -7.53
N MET A 12 -32.93 -1.76 -7.28
CA MET A 12 -32.40 -2.97 -6.64
C MET A 12 -31.39 -3.68 -7.55
N GLN A 13 -31.68 -3.82 -8.84
CA GLN A 13 -30.75 -4.38 -9.82
C GLN A 13 -29.48 -3.54 -9.96
N GLU A 14 -29.61 -2.21 -9.98
CA GLU A 14 -28.46 -1.29 -10.03
C GLU A 14 -27.60 -1.40 -8.77
N GLN A 15 -28.22 -1.45 -7.59
CA GLN A 15 -27.51 -1.68 -6.32
C GLN A 15 -26.80 -3.03 -6.29
N GLN A 16 -27.45 -4.11 -6.76
CA GLN A 16 -26.83 -5.43 -6.85
C GLN A 16 -25.63 -5.43 -7.79
N LYS A 17 -25.74 -4.82 -8.98
CA LYS A 17 -24.62 -4.68 -9.92
C LYS A 17 -23.46 -3.91 -9.29
N LYS A 18 -23.75 -2.78 -8.65
CA LYS A 18 -22.74 -1.95 -7.96
C LYS A 18 -22.05 -2.72 -6.83
N GLN A 19 -22.80 -3.51 -6.06
CA GLN A 19 -22.22 -4.38 -5.03
C GLN A 19 -21.34 -5.48 -5.63
N GLN A 20 -21.77 -6.13 -6.71
CA GLN A 20 -20.99 -7.16 -7.40
C GLN A 20 -19.67 -6.59 -7.96
N GLU A 21 -19.71 -5.40 -8.56
CA GLU A 21 -18.52 -4.71 -9.06
C GLU A 21 -17.55 -4.37 -7.93
N LEU A 22 -18.06 -3.82 -6.83
CA LEU A 22 -17.25 -3.50 -5.66
C LEU A 22 -16.61 -4.77 -5.06
N MET A 23 -17.35 -5.88 -4.97
CA MET A 23 -16.80 -7.15 -4.48
C MET A 23 -15.69 -7.67 -5.39
N LYS A 24 -15.86 -7.61 -6.71
CA LYS A 24 -14.82 -8.01 -7.67
C LYS A 24 -13.56 -7.16 -7.51
N GLN A 25 -13.73 -5.85 -7.35
CA GLN A 25 -12.62 -4.92 -7.13
C GLN A 25 -11.87 -5.23 -5.82
N GLN A 26 -12.59 -5.46 -4.73
CA GLN A 26 -11.99 -5.84 -3.44
C GLN A 26 -11.25 -7.17 -3.53
N GLN A 27 -11.80 -8.16 -4.23
CA GLN A 27 -11.11 -9.44 -4.45
C GLN A 27 -9.81 -9.26 -5.25
N GLN A 28 -9.81 -8.43 -6.29
CA GLN A 28 -8.62 -8.13 -7.07
C GLN A 28 -7.53 -7.45 -6.23
N VAL A 29 -7.91 -6.43 -5.45
CA VAL A 29 -7.00 -5.75 -4.49
C VAL A 29 -6.41 -6.75 -3.51
N MET A 30 -7.23 -7.63 -2.93
CA MET A 30 -6.76 -8.63 -1.97
C MET A 30 -5.77 -9.62 -2.61
N GLN A 31 -6.05 -10.10 -3.81
CA GLN A 31 -5.17 -11.00 -4.55
C GLN A 31 -3.83 -10.34 -4.88
N GLN A 32 -3.85 -9.09 -5.31
CA GLN A 32 -2.63 -8.32 -5.59
C GLN A 32 -1.82 -8.07 -4.32
N SER A 33 -2.46 -7.70 -3.21
CA SER A 33 -1.79 -7.48 -1.94
C SER A 33 -1.07 -8.74 -1.46
N SER A 34 -1.75 -9.89 -1.58
CA SER A 34 -1.17 -11.19 -1.26
C SER A 34 0.04 -11.51 -2.15
N LYS A 35 -0.04 -11.25 -3.46
CA LYS A 35 1.09 -11.43 -4.38
C LYS A 35 2.28 -10.57 -3.96
N VAL A 36 2.10 -9.26 -3.78
CA VAL A 36 3.20 -8.34 -3.45
C VAL A 36 3.82 -8.71 -2.09
N THR A 37 3.01 -8.95 -1.07
CA THR A 37 3.49 -9.36 0.27
C THR A 37 4.32 -10.65 0.20
N ARG A 38 3.88 -11.63 -0.58
CA ARG A 38 4.60 -12.90 -0.78
C ARG A 38 5.97 -12.68 -1.41
N LEU A 39 6.13 -11.71 -2.31
CA LEU A 39 7.44 -11.41 -2.89
C LEU A 39 8.44 -10.95 -1.83
N PHE A 40 8.02 -10.05 -0.93
CA PHE A 40 8.86 -9.63 0.20
C PHE A 40 9.18 -10.80 1.14
N THR A 41 8.25 -11.73 1.37
CA THR A 41 8.53 -12.95 2.14
C THR A 41 9.58 -13.82 1.47
N ILE A 42 9.48 -14.02 0.15
CA ILE A 42 10.45 -14.80 -0.63
C ILE A 42 11.83 -14.13 -0.64
N ASP A 43 11.86 -12.79 -0.69
CA ASP A 43 13.10 -11.99 -0.66
C ASP A 43 13.74 -11.92 0.73
N GLY A 44 13.20 -12.67 1.69
CA GLY A 44 13.79 -12.84 3.01
C GLY A 44 13.40 -11.76 4.02
N PHE A 45 12.48 -10.85 3.69
CA PHE A 45 11.96 -9.89 4.66
C PHE A 45 11.07 -10.61 5.67
N GLY A 46 11.34 -10.40 6.96
CA GLY A 46 10.41 -10.82 8.01
C GLY A 46 9.14 -9.97 7.97
N ILE A 47 7.95 -10.58 7.99
CA ILE A 47 6.69 -9.83 8.12
C ILE A 47 6.47 -9.50 9.59
N TRP A 48 6.33 -8.21 9.89
CA TRP A 48 6.04 -7.68 11.21
C TRP A 48 4.70 -6.93 11.17
N ASN A 49 3.72 -7.47 11.88
CA ASN A 49 2.44 -6.81 12.09
C ASN A 49 2.54 -5.80 13.26
N CYS A 50 1.56 -4.91 13.36
CA CYS A 50 1.52 -3.87 14.39
C CYS A 50 1.32 -4.43 15.83
N ASP A 51 0.94 -5.71 15.97
CA ASP A 51 0.60 -6.36 17.26
C ASP A 51 1.75 -7.13 17.92
N THR A 52 2.93 -7.23 17.30
CA THR A 52 4.07 -7.99 17.87
C THR A 52 5.22 -7.06 18.28
N PRO A 53 5.73 -7.12 19.52
CA PRO A 53 6.68 -6.16 20.06
C PRO A 53 8.11 -6.46 19.61
N ARG A 54 8.42 -6.21 18.34
CA ARG A 54 9.75 -5.69 17.98
C ARG A 54 9.62 -4.19 17.77
N SER A 55 10.61 -3.44 18.26
CA SER A 55 10.60 -2.00 18.08
C SER A 55 10.61 -1.68 16.58
N PHE A 56 9.58 -0.96 16.12
CA PHE A 56 9.55 -0.27 14.83
C PHE A 56 10.88 0.44 14.54
N PRO A 57 11.17 0.77 13.25
CA PRO A 57 12.39 1.44 12.88
C PRO A 57 12.68 2.64 13.79
N LYS A 58 13.91 2.68 14.31
CA LYS A 58 14.40 3.79 15.13
C LYS A 58 14.99 4.85 14.19
N GLY A 59 14.43 6.05 14.21
CA GLY A 59 14.85 7.15 13.34
C GLY A 59 13.97 8.38 13.53
N GLY A 60 12.86 8.43 12.79
CA GLY A 60 11.85 9.48 12.90
C GLY A 60 10.46 8.94 13.26
N VAL A 61 9.66 9.76 13.93
CA VAL A 61 8.23 9.52 14.19
C VAL A 61 7.45 10.71 13.68
N VAL A 62 6.68 10.52 12.62
CA VAL A 62 5.98 11.61 11.93
C VAL A 62 4.50 11.30 11.77
N LYS A 63 3.71 12.36 11.64
CA LYS A 63 2.35 12.30 11.10
C LYS A 63 2.46 12.24 9.58
N ALA A 64 2.25 11.05 9.01
CA ALA A 64 2.40 10.81 7.58
C ALA A 64 1.08 10.91 6.84
N THR A 65 1.10 11.61 5.70
CA THR A 65 0.09 11.49 4.64
C THR A 65 0.74 11.02 3.36
N PHE A 66 -0.05 10.42 2.47
CA PHE A 66 0.44 9.93 1.20
C PHE A 66 -0.31 10.61 0.06
N THR A 67 0.42 11.04 -0.95
CA THR A 67 -0.14 11.72 -2.13
C THR A 67 0.30 11.04 -3.41
N ASP A 68 -0.48 11.18 -4.46
CA ASP A 68 -0.05 10.81 -5.81
C ASP A 68 0.94 11.83 -6.39
N GLN A 69 1.35 11.61 -7.63
CA GLN A 69 2.30 12.48 -8.34
C GLN A 69 1.76 13.89 -8.61
N THR A 70 0.43 14.05 -8.65
CA THR A 70 -0.27 15.34 -8.83
C THR A 70 -0.49 16.09 -7.52
N GLY A 71 -0.26 15.43 -6.38
CA GLY A 71 -0.51 15.97 -5.05
C GLY A 71 -1.89 15.61 -4.47
N GLY A 72 -2.66 14.77 -5.16
CA GLY A 72 -3.93 14.26 -4.65
C GLY A 72 -3.71 13.30 -3.48
N GLU A 73 -4.46 13.48 -2.39
CA GLU A 73 -4.34 12.62 -1.21
C GLU A 73 -4.84 11.20 -1.48
N LEU A 74 -4.09 10.21 -1.01
CA LEU A 74 -4.41 8.80 -1.15
C LEU A 74 -4.98 8.25 0.16
N ILE A 75 -6.16 7.62 0.08
CA ILE A 75 -6.73 6.84 1.18
C ILE A 75 -6.24 5.41 1.03
N LEU A 76 -5.37 4.97 1.94
CA LEU A 76 -4.63 3.70 1.84
C LEU A 76 -4.91 2.81 3.06
N PRO A 77 -5.91 1.91 3.01
CA PRO A 77 -6.35 1.11 4.15
C PRO A 77 -5.24 0.30 4.82
N VAL A 78 -4.29 -0.18 4.01
CA VAL A 78 -3.13 -0.94 4.47
C VAL A 78 -1.91 -0.41 3.74
N ILE A 79 -0.88 -0.10 4.51
CA ILE A 79 0.40 0.40 4.04
C ILE A 79 1.49 -0.55 4.51
N TYR A 80 2.37 -0.94 3.60
CA TYR A 80 3.49 -1.83 3.87
C TYR A 80 4.80 -1.06 3.76
N GLN A 81 5.54 -1.01 4.85
CA GLN A 81 6.81 -0.30 4.95
C GLN A 81 7.96 -1.31 5.01
N VAL A 82 8.83 -1.26 4.02
CA VAL A 82 10.05 -2.04 3.92
C VAL A 82 11.16 -1.29 4.65
N ASP A 83 11.89 -1.98 5.50
CA ASP A 83 13.14 -1.50 6.11
C ASP A 83 14.26 -2.48 5.72
N ARG A 84 15.22 -2.02 4.90
CA ARG A 84 16.26 -2.91 4.37
C ARG A 84 17.32 -3.26 5.40
N ILE A 85 17.66 -2.34 6.30
CA ILE A 85 18.65 -2.61 7.35
C ILE A 85 18.10 -3.65 8.33
N MET A 86 16.84 -3.52 8.73
CA MET A 86 16.19 -4.50 9.59
C MET A 86 15.76 -5.77 8.85
N ASN A 87 15.82 -5.76 7.52
CA ASN A 87 15.27 -6.81 6.65
C ASN A 87 13.84 -7.18 7.07
N ALA A 88 13.01 -6.15 7.24
CA ALA A 88 11.68 -6.24 7.82
C ALA A 88 10.62 -5.55 6.94
N LEU A 89 9.43 -6.14 6.90
CA LEU A 89 8.22 -5.56 6.31
C LEU A 89 7.24 -5.23 7.45
N PHE A 90 7.01 -3.95 7.71
CA PHE A 90 6.08 -3.46 8.72
C PHE A 90 4.72 -3.16 8.09
N THR A 91 3.65 -3.58 8.75
CA THR A 91 2.28 -3.27 8.31
C THR A 91 1.69 -2.15 9.15
N TYR A 92 1.23 -1.10 8.47
CA TYR A 92 0.46 -0.02 9.03
C TYR A 92 -0.98 -0.13 8.55
N TYR A 93 -1.91 -0.07 9.51
CA TYR A 93 -3.32 0.10 9.23
C TYR A 93 -3.62 1.58 9.41
N GLY A 94 -4.02 2.25 8.33
CA GLY A 94 -4.21 3.69 8.30
C GLY A 94 -5.24 4.07 7.25
N GLY A 95 -5.85 5.24 7.40
CA GLY A 95 -6.72 5.81 6.38
C GLY A 95 -5.92 6.76 5.48
N ALA A 96 -6.38 8.00 5.41
CA ALA A 96 -5.64 9.10 4.79
C ALA A 96 -4.36 9.49 5.56
N VAL A 97 -4.33 9.23 6.87
CA VAL A 97 -3.28 9.71 7.77
C VAL A 97 -2.80 8.59 8.69
N ILE A 98 -1.49 8.51 8.90
CA ILE A 98 -0.86 7.70 9.95
C ILE A 98 -0.23 8.64 10.99
N GLU A 99 -0.80 8.69 12.20
CA GLU A 99 -0.35 9.61 13.26
C GLU A 99 1.04 9.27 13.82
N GLN A 100 1.42 7.99 13.81
CA GLN A 100 2.71 7.52 14.34
C GLN A 100 3.47 6.69 13.29
N PHE A 101 3.69 7.26 12.12
CA PHE A 101 4.52 6.61 11.10
C PHE A 101 5.99 6.66 11.52
N ARG A 102 6.60 5.48 11.66
CA ARG A 102 7.99 5.34 12.11
C ARG A 102 8.82 4.85 10.95
N TYR A 103 9.94 5.51 10.71
CA TYR A 103 10.86 5.11 9.65
C TYR A 103 12.28 5.51 10.01
N ASN A 104 13.26 4.86 9.36
CA ASN A 104 14.64 5.25 9.47
C ASN A 104 15.09 5.85 8.12
N PRO A 105 15.37 7.17 8.04
CA PRO A 105 15.83 7.83 6.81
C PRO A 105 17.09 7.21 6.20
N GLN A 106 17.87 6.44 6.98
CA GLN A 106 19.09 5.78 6.56
C GLN A 106 18.90 4.29 6.22
N SER A 107 17.72 3.71 6.47
CA SER A 107 17.51 2.26 6.32
C SER A 107 17.12 1.77 4.93
N GLY A 108 17.10 2.67 3.93
CA GLY A 108 16.50 2.36 2.64
C GLY A 108 15.01 2.07 2.78
N THR A 109 14.30 2.92 3.54
CA THR A 109 12.85 2.77 3.74
C THR A 109 12.12 2.88 2.40
N GLN A 110 11.32 1.88 2.04
CA GLN A 110 10.39 1.95 0.91
C GLN A 110 8.98 1.71 1.44
N VAL A 111 7.97 2.31 0.83
CA VAL A 111 6.57 2.07 1.19
C VAL A 111 5.76 1.74 -0.05
N TRP A 112 4.88 0.75 0.08
CA TRP A 112 3.90 0.44 -0.95
C TRP A 112 2.52 0.18 -0.35
N ALA A 113 1.49 0.41 -1.15
CA ALA A 113 0.10 0.18 -0.79
C ALA A 113 -0.74 -0.07 -2.05
N LEU A 114 -1.91 -0.66 -1.89
CA LEU A 114 -2.92 -0.69 -2.94
C LEU A 114 -3.96 0.40 -2.66
N THR A 115 -4.19 1.22 -3.66
CA THR A 115 -5.27 2.20 -3.65
C THR A 115 -6.62 1.51 -3.77
N LEU A 116 -7.71 2.21 -3.39
CA LEU A 116 -9.06 1.66 -3.49
C LEU A 116 -9.48 1.29 -4.91
N ASP A 117 -8.88 1.93 -5.92
CA ASP A 117 -9.12 1.61 -7.32
C ASP A 117 -8.27 0.44 -7.86
N GLY A 118 -7.41 -0.14 -7.01
CA GLY A 118 -6.56 -1.29 -7.35
C GLY A 118 -5.15 -0.94 -7.77
N ARG A 119 -4.80 0.33 -8.01
CA ARG A 119 -3.44 0.71 -8.42
C ARG A 119 -2.43 0.48 -7.30
N LEU A 120 -1.23 0.03 -7.67
CA LEU A 120 -0.09 -0.08 -6.78
C LEU A 120 0.55 1.30 -6.61
N ALA A 121 0.54 1.82 -5.39
CA ALA A 121 1.21 3.05 -5.02
C ALA A 121 2.57 2.70 -4.39
N VAL A 122 3.65 3.35 -4.82
CA VAL A 122 5.00 3.13 -4.29
C VAL A 122 5.69 4.46 -3.98
N ALA A 123 6.14 4.63 -2.74
CA ALA A 123 7.13 5.62 -2.34
C ALA A 123 8.50 4.94 -2.20
N SER A 124 9.49 5.47 -2.91
CA SER A 124 10.83 4.93 -3.02
C SER A 124 11.75 5.41 -1.89
N GLU A 125 12.93 4.80 -1.77
CA GLU A 125 13.91 5.16 -0.74
C GLU A 125 14.32 6.63 -0.74
N SER A 126 14.37 7.26 -1.92
CA SER A 126 14.67 8.69 -2.03
C SER A 126 13.59 9.57 -1.42
N ASP A 127 12.34 9.10 -1.31
CA ASP A 127 11.24 9.87 -0.72
C ASP A 127 11.36 9.96 0.81
N PHE A 128 12.09 9.02 1.43
CA PHE A 128 12.34 8.96 2.88
C PHE A 128 13.74 9.45 3.28
N ARG A 129 14.69 9.44 2.34
CA ARG A 129 16.05 9.92 2.59
C ARG A 129 16.03 11.38 3.02
N ASN A 130 16.72 11.71 4.12
CA ASN A 130 16.74 13.05 4.71
C ASN A 130 15.35 13.59 5.11
N GLY A 131 14.36 12.72 5.32
CA GLY A 131 13.05 13.12 5.82
C GLY A 131 13.11 13.61 7.28
N PRO A 132 12.07 14.33 7.75
CA PRO A 132 12.02 14.88 9.09
C PRO A 132 11.93 13.76 10.15
N VAL A 133 12.55 13.99 11.30
CA VAL A 133 12.49 13.07 12.45
C VAL A 133 11.22 13.25 13.29
N SER A 134 10.51 14.37 13.15
CA SER A 134 9.26 14.68 13.84
C SER A 134 8.37 15.64 13.04
N GLY A 135 7.12 15.82 13.46
CA GLY A 135 6.15 16.68 12.80
C GLY A 135 5.36 15.98 11.68
N SER A 136 4.80 16.76 10.77
CA SER A 136 3.97 16.25 9.67
C SER A 136 4.75 16.18 8.36
N LYS A 137 4.54 15.10 7.58
CA LYS A 137 5.16 14.94 6.27
C LYS A 137 4.19 14.26 5.30
N SER A 138 4.07 14.83 4.11
CA SER A 138 3.45 14.15 2.98
C SER A 138 4.51 13.45 2.13
N PHE A 139 4.31 12.17 1.86
CA PHE A 139 5.15 11.35 1.00
C PHE A 139 4.44 11.12 -0.35
N LYS A 140 5.12 11.48 -1.44
CA LYS A 140 4.61 11.27 -2.79
C LYS A 140 4.79 9.81 -3.20
N MET A 141 3.78 9.24 -3.84
CA MET A 141 3.76 7.88 -4.35
C MET A 141 3.60 7.88 -5.86
N LYS A 142 4.35 7.02 -6.52
CA LYS A 142 4.15 6.69 -7.93
C LYS A 142 3.05 5.63 -8.04
N LEU A 143 2.08 5.84 -8.92
CA LEU A 143 0.98 4.92 -9.16
C LEU A 143 1.29 4.05 -10.38
N PHE A 144 1.00 2.76 -10.25
CA PHE A 144 1.15 1.75 -11.29
C PHE A 144 -0.18 1.02 -11.46
N ASP A 145 -0.59 0.81 -12.71
CA ASP A 145 -1.84 0.13 -12.99
C ASP A 145 -1.83 -1.31 -12.48
N ALA A 146 -2.97 -1.69 -11.90
CA ALA A 146 -3.18 -2.90 -11.12
C ALA A 146 -3.01 -4.22 -11.91
N ASN A 147 -2.76 -4.19 -13.21
CA ASN A 147 -2.61 -5.38 -14.03
C ASN A 147 -1.21 -6.01 -13.88
N LEU A 148 -0.83 -6.24 -12.62
CA LEU A 148 0.39 -6.87 -12.14
C LEU A 148 0.34 -8.39 -12.36
N ASN A 149 0.22 -8.79 -13.62
CA ASN A 149 0.03 -10.19 -13.99
C ASN A 149 1.31 -11.01 -13.86
N SER A 150 2.47 -10.36 -13.77
CA SER A 150 3.74 -11.03 -13.56
C SER A 150 4.44 -10.58 -12.28
N GLU A 151 4.93 -11.57 -11.52
CA GLU A 151 5.86 -11.33 -10.40
C GLU A 151 7.09 -10.53 -10.86
N SER A 152 7.58 -10.78 -12.08
CA SER A 152 8.72 -10.03 -12.64
C SER A 152 8.47 -8.54 -12.80
N GLU A 153 7.27 -8.12 -13.19
CA GLU A 153 6.92 -6.70 -13.28
C GLU A 153 6.83 -6.06 -11.90
N ILE A 154 6.22 -6.76 -10.94
CA ILE A 154 6.13 -6.29 -9.56
C ILE A 154 7.54 -6.12 -8.97
N ARG A 155 8.43 -7.08 -9.18
CA ARG A 155 9.84 -7.01 -8.75
C ARG A 155 10.56 -5.83 -9.37
N LYS A 156 10.36 -5.57 -10.67
CA LYS A 156 10.93 -4.40 -11.35
C LYS A 156 10.42 -3.09 -10.77
N ILE A 157 9.10 -2.97 -10.56
CA ILE A 157 8.46 -1.76 -9.99
C ILE A 157 9.01 -1.47 -8.59
N LEU A 158 9.11 -2.50 -7.74
CA LEU A 158 9.58 -2.37 -6.37
C LEU A 158 11.10 -2.35 -6.25
N ASN A 159 11.81 -2.49 -7.37
CA ASN A 159 13.27 -2.63 -7.41
C ASN A 159 13.76 -3.71 -6.43
N MET A 160 13.05 -4.84 -6.42
CA MET A 160 13.43 -6.04 -5.66
C MET A 160 14.37 -6.86 -6.54
N GLY A 161 15.58 -7.09 -6.04
CA GLY A 161 16.65 -7.71 -6.80
C GLY A 161 16.34 -9.15 -7.23
N PHE A 162 16.75 -9.51 -8.45
CA PHE A 162 17.25 -10.85 -8.71
C PHE A 162 18.60 -10.95 -8.00
N TYR A 163 18.61 -11.31 -6.72
CA TYR A 163 19.85 -11.69 -6.07
C TYR A 163 20.25 -13.06 -6.63
N ALA A 164 20.83 -13.07 -7.83
CA ALA A 164 21.79 -14.10 -8.18
C ALA A 164 22.90 -13.96 -7.14
N SER A 165 22.97 -14.95 -6.26
CA SER A 165 24.11 -15.26 -5.43
C SER A 165 25.40 -15.05 -6.22
N ASN A 166 26.21 -14.08 -5.79
CA ASN A 166 27.66 -14.08 -6.01
C ASN A 166 28.32 -14.47 -4.69
#